data_AF-A0A8S3DY98-F1
#
_entry.id   AF-A0A8S3DY98-F1
#
_cell.length_a   1.000
_cell.length_b   1.000
_cell.length_c   1.000
_cell.angle_alpha   90.00
_cell.angle_beta   90.00
_cell.angle_gamma   90.00
#
_symmetry.space_group_name_H-M   'P 1'
#
loop_
_entity.id
_entity.type
_entity.pdbx_description
1 polymer ?
#
loop_
_entity_poly.entity_id
_entity_poly.type
_entity_poly.pdbx_seq_one_letter_code
_entity_poly.pdbx_strand_id
1 'polypeptide(L)' 'VASKGLDFPDIQHVINYDLPEDIENYVHRIGRTGRCGRQGLATTFINKTC' A
#
# COMPACT_ATOMS: atom_id res chain seq x y z
N VAL A 1 -5.32 -9.87 -11.25
CA VAL A 1 -6.33 -8.83 -11.49
C VAL A 1 -5.65 -7.59 -12.06
N ALA A 2 -6.32 -6.79 -12.89
CA ALA A 2 -5.70 -5.76 -13.73
C ALA A 2 -5.10 -4.59 -12.93
N SER A 3 -3.79 -4.62 -12.70
CA SER A 3 -3.05 -3.53 -11.99
C SER A 3 -2.09 -2.77 -12.89
N LYS A 4 -1.89 -3.21 -14.14
CA LYS A 4 -0.93 -2.59 -15.05
C LYS A 4 -1.61 -1.47 -15.83
N GLY A 5 -1.33 -0.22 -15.44
CA GLY A 5 -1.79 0.98 -16.17
C GLY A 5 -2.90 1.81 -15.50
N LEU A 6 -3.36 1.44 -14.30
CA LEU A 6 -4.24 2.28 -13.49
C LEU A 6 -3.39 3.12 -12.53
N ASP A 7 -3.40 4.44 -12.72
CA ASP A 7 -2.80 5.39 -11.79
C ASP A 7 -3.90 6.05 -10.96
N PHE A 8 -3.73 6.01 -9.65
CA PHE A 8 -4.64 6.60 -8.69
C PHE A 8 -3.89 7.74 -8.01
N PRO A 9 -4.05 8.99 -8.48
CA PRO A 9 -3.46 10.12 -7.82
C PRO A 9 -4.12 10.30 -6.44
N ASP A 10 -3.32 10.74 -5.47
CA ASP A 10 -3.80 11.23 -4.18
C ASP A 10 -4.55 10.21 -3.30
N ILE A 11 -4.11 8.95 -3.28
CA ILE A 11 -4.61 7.98 -2.30
C ILE A 11 -4.28 8.48 -0.89
N GLN A 12 -5.29 8.60 -0.04
CA GLN A 12 -5.14 9.06 1.35
C GLN A 12 -4.74 7.92 2.28
N HIS A 13 -5.33 6.74 2.10
CA HIS A 13 -5.12 5.59 2.97
C HIS A 13 -4.96 4.31 2.16
N VAL A 14 -3.88 3.57 2.42
CA VAL A 14 -3.65 2.22 1.92
C VAL A 14 -3.98 1.22 3.03
N ILE A 15 -4.86 0.27 2.76
CA ILE A 15 -5.19 -0.82 3.68
C ILE A 15 -4.68 -2.13 3.08
N ASN A 16 -3.64 -2.70 3.67
CA ASN A 16 -3.17 -4.05 3.35
C ASN A 16 -3.99 -5.04 4.17
N TYR A 17 -4.99 -5.66 3.52
CA TYR A 17 -5.81 -6.67 4.16
C TYR A 17 -4.99 -7.92 4.52
N ASP A 18 -4.12 -8.34 3.61
CA ASP A 18 -3.12 -9.37 3.84
C ASP A 18 -1.72 -8.75 3.76
N LEU A 19 -0.84 -9.19 4.66
CA LEU A 19 0.58 -8.82 4.65
C LEU A 19 1.22 -9.31 3.34
N PRO A 20 1.90 -8.44 2.58
CA PRO A 20 2.66 -8.88 1.41
C PRO A 20 3.77 -9.87 1.79
N GLU A 21 4.03 -10.86 0.93
CA GLU A 21 5.07 -11.88 1.14
C GLU A 21 6.49 -11.31 1.13
N ASP A 22 6.70 -10.20 0.42
CA ASP A 22 7.98 -9.50 0.37
C ASP A 22 7.84 -8.03 0.78
N ILE A 23 8.96 -7.46 1.21
CA ILE A 23 9.03 -6.07 1.64
C ILE A 23 8.93 -5.11 0.45
N GLU A 24 9.37 -5.52 -0.74
CA GLU A 24 9.34 -4.71 -1.95
C GLU A 24 7.90 -4.41 -2.39
N ASN A 25 7.01 -5.41 -2.36
CA ASN A 25 5.60 -5.20 -2.64
C ASN A 25 4.93 -4.39 -1.53
N TYR A 26 5.33 -4.56 -0.28
CA TYR A 26 4.85 -3.70 0.81
C TYR A 26 5.18 -2.22 0.53
N VAL A 27 6.44 -1.91 0.21
CA VAL A 27 6.88 -0.56 -0.12
C VAL A 27 6.15 0.00 -1.34
N HIS A 28 6.00 -0.80 -2.41
CA HIS A 28 5.26 -0.38 -3.60
C HIS A 28 3.78 -0.10 -3.34
N ARG A 29 3.13 -0.84 -2.43
CA ARG A 29 1.73 -0.61 -2.03
C ARG A 29 1.59 0.68 -1.24
N ILE A 30 2.38 0.85 -0.17
CA ILE A 30 2.26 2.04 0.68
C ILE A 30 2.74 3.32 -0.02
N GLY A 31 3.63 3.21 -1.02
CA GLY A 31 4.08 4.33 -1.85
C GLY A 31 3.00 4.98 -2.73
N ARG A 32 1.76 4.44 -2.69
CA ARG A 32 0.60 5.04 -3.32
C ARG A 32 0.00 6.20 -2.52
N THR A 33 0.25 6.27 -1.21
CA THR A 33 -0.15 7.39 -0.35
C THR A 33 1.04 8.29 0.01
N GLY A 34 0.79 9.45 0.61
CA GLY A 34 1.83 10.29 1.22
C GLY A 34 2.79 11.00 0.25
N ARG A 35 2.37 11.22 -1.01
CA ARG A 35 3.20 11.89 -2.03
C ARG A 35 3.21 13.41 -1.83
N CYS A 36 4.27 14.07 -2.31
CA CYS A 36 4.40 15.54 -2.34
C CYS A 36 4.25 16.23 -0.97
N GLY A 37 4.80 15.63 0.09
CA GLY A 37 4.80 16.21 1.44
C GLY A 37 3.45 16.10 2.18
N ARG A 38 2.47 15.43 1.59
CA ARG A 38 1.19 15.12 2.25
C ARG A 38 1.39 13.95 3.21
N GLN A 39 0.70 13.97 4.35
CA GLN A 39 0.66 12.81 5.24
C GLN A 39 -0.19 11.71 4.59
N GLY A 40 0.38 10.52 4.51
CA GLY A 40 -0.30 9.32 4.04
C GLY A 40 -0.46 8.31 5.16
N LEU A 41 -1.59 7.60 5.19
CA LEU A 41 -1.83 6.54 6.14
C LEU A 41 -1.70 5.17 5.47
N ALA A 42 -1.02 4.24 6.12
CA ALA A 42 -1.00 2.84 5.73
C ALA A 42 -1.34 1.97 6.94
N THR A 43 -2.34 1.11 6.81
CA THR A 43 -2.73 0.13 7.83
C THR A 43 -2.57 -1.26 7.27
N THR A 44 -1.93 -2.13 8.02
CA THR A 44 -1.68 -3.52 7.60
C THR A 44 -2.17 -4.46 8.68
N PHE A 45 -2.98 -5.44 8.28
CA PHE A 45 -3.35 -6.52 9.18
C PHE A 45 -2.28 -7.61 9.12
N ILE A 46 -1.87 -8.10 10.30
CA ILE A 46 -0.84 -9.11 10.46
C ILE A 46 -1.46 -10.28 11.21
N ASN A 47 -1.29 -11.48 10.69
CA ASN A 47 -1.77 -12.72 11.30
C ASN A 47 -0.60 -13.51 11.90
N LYS A 48 -0.88 -14.42 12.82
CA LYS A 48 0.17 -15.20 13.53
C LYS A 48 0.96 -16.17 12.64
N THR A 49 0.50 -16.38 11.42
CA THR A 49 1.05 -17.33 10.43
C THR A 49 1.85 -16.65 9.32
N CYS A 50 2.12 -15.35 9.44
CA CYS A 50 2.99 -14.61 8.52
C CYS A 50 4.41 -15.18 8.51
#